data_AF-A0A4Q6G340-F1
#
_entry.id   AF-A0A4Q6G340-F1
#
_cell.length_a   1.000
_cell.length_b   1.000
_cell.length_c   1.000
_cell.angle_alpha   90.00
_cell.angle_beta   90.00
_cell.angle_gamma   90.00
#
_symmetry.space_group_name_H-M   'P 1'
#
loop_
_entity.id
_entity.type
_entity.pdbx_description
1 polymer ?
#
loop_
_entity_poly.entity_id
_entity_poly.type
_entity_poly.pdbx_seq_one_letter_code
_entity_poly.pdbx_strand_id
1 'polypeptide(L)'
;MSEVHFSRYREAIRSLDLATVATPAHIPAAFLLGREGRYSAHYIPFESVHEQARVVVVGITPGFVQWKNAMREAQGRLALGLDDAAVLRAARLAGAFSGAIRPNFVALLDAIGVQRWLGIASCATLFDEHAGLVQVSGILRHPIFVDGKNYSGSPPMSRNAFLREQVLRYFAHEARQLPDALYIPMGGSVSAGLDWLAEEGVI
;
A
#
# COMPACT_ATOMS: atom_id res chain seq x y z
N MET A 1 -8.85 -7.44 14.18
CA MET A 1 -8.11 -6.18 14.35
C MET A 1 -6.70 -6.39 13.83
N SER A 2 -6.21 -5.56 12.91
CA SER A 2 -4.80 -5.60 12.48
C SER A 2 -3.89 -5.31 13.66
N GLU A 3 -3.00 -6.24 14.01
CA GLU A 3 -2.11 -6.19 15.19
C GLU A 3 -0.98 -5.13 15.07
N VAL A 4 -0.78 -4.62 13.85
CA VAL A 4 0.19 -3.56 13.55
C VAL A 4 -0.47 -2.20 13.79
N HIS A 5 0.06 -1.47 14.77
CA HIS A 5 -0.36 -0.11 15.13
C HIS A 5 0.79 0.87 14.97
N PHE A 6 0.54 1.96 14.24
CA PHE A 6 1.51 3.05 14.02
C PHE A 6 2.17 3.56 15.30
N SER A 7 1.42 3.64 16.40
CA SER A 7 1.93 4.07 17.72
C SER A 7 3.13 3.25 18.19
N ARG A 8 3.22 1.96 17.87
CA ARG A 8 4.36 1.08 18.21
C ARG A 8 5.64 1.46 17.45
N TYR A 9 5.49 1.97 16.23
CA TYR A 9 6.61 2.30 15.35
C TYR A 9 6.98 3.78 15.40
N ARG A 10 6.15 4.62 16.04
CA ARG A 10 6.32 6.08 16.08
C ARG A 10 7.73 6.51 16.48
N GLU A 11 8.26 5.95 17.56
CA GLU A 11 9.59 6.32 18.04
C GLU A 11 10.69 5.81 17.10
N ALA A 12 10.57 4.57 16.62
CA ALA A 12 11.52 4.00 15.67
C ALA A 12 11.57 4.80 14.35
N ILE A 13 10.42 5.29 13.87
CA ILE A 13 10.35 6.20 12.72
C ILE A 13 11.05 7.51 13.06
N ARG A 14 10.75 8.11 14.22
CA ARG A 14 11.35 9.39 14.64
C ARG A 14 12.87 9.31 14.72
N SER A 15 13.41 8.23 15.26
CA SER A 15 14.86 8.03 15.43
C SER A 15 15.58 7.45 14.21
N LEU A 16 14.87 7.14 13.12
CA LEU A 16 15.44 6.48 11.94
C LEU A 16 16.41 7.42 11.20
N ASP A 17 17.68 7.02 11.08
CA ASP A 17 18.60 7.70 10.16
C ASP A 17 18.45 7.14 8.73
N LEU A 18 17.60 7.78 7.93
CA LEU A 18 17.35 7.40 6.53
C LEU A 18 18.58 7.51 5.61
N ALA A 19 19.61 8.25 5.99
CA ALA A 19 20.84 8.37 5.20
C ALA A 19 21.64 7.06 5.22
N THR A 20 21.59 6.33 6.34
CA THR A 20 22.28 5.02 6.51
C THR A 20 21.56 3.87 5.79
N VAL A 21 20.26 4.01 5.52
CA VAL A 21 19.45 2.99 4.86
C VAL A 21 19.61 3.08 3.34
N ALA A 22 20.71 2.53 2.82
CA ALA A 22 21.05 2.56 1.39
C ALA A 22 20.40 1.41 0.59
N THR A 23 20.13 0.27 1.22
CA THR A 23 19.49 -0.90 0.60
C THR A 23 18.46 -1.50 1.55
N PRO A 24 17.58 -2.40 1.07
CA PRO A 24 16.64 -3.12 1.94
C PRO A 24 17.31 -3.87 3.10
N ALA A 25 18.56 -4.31 2.94
CA ALA A 25 19.31 -5.00 3.98
C ALA A 25 19.69 -4.08 5.16
N HIS A 26 19.67 -2.75 4.95
CA HIS A 26 19.98 -1.77 6.00
C HIS A 26 18.73 -1.26 6.72
N ILE A 27 17.53 -1.76 6.39
CA ILE A 27 16.32 -1.43 7.15
C ILE A 27 16.49 -1.97 8.58
N PRO A 28 16.36 -1.13 9.62
CA PRO A 28 16.55 -1.57 10.99
C PRO A 28 15.59 -2.71 11.38
N ALA A 29 16.07 -3.63 12.20
CA ALA A 29 15.29 -4.78 12.67
C ALA A 29 14.00 -4.38 13.42
N ALA A 30 13.94 -3.16 13.97
CA ALA A 30 12.73 -2.59 14.57
C ALA A 30 11.53 -2.53 13.61
N PHE A 31 11.78 -2.53 12.29
CA PHE A 31 10.74 -2.56 11.27
C PHE A 31 10.48 -3.95 10.69
N LEU A 32 11.17 -5.01 11.14
CA LEU A 32 10.94 -6.36 10.62
C LEU A 32 9.61 -6.91 11.17
N LEU A 33 8.67 -7.22 10.28
CA LEU A 33 7.39 -7.85 10.63
C LEU A 33 7.46 -9.38 10.59
N GLY A 34 8.32 -9.93 9.74
CA GLY A 34 8.49 -11.37 9.60
C GLY A 34 9.48 -11.75 8.51
N ARG A 35 10.00 -12.97 8.58
CA ARG A 35 10.91 -13.55 7.59
C ARG A 35 10.60 -15.04 7.44
N GLU A 36 10.53 -15.51 6.20
CA GLU A 36 10.42 -16.93 5.86
C GLU A 36 11.36 -17.24 4.70
N GLY A 37 12.40 -18.04 4.96
CA GLY A 37 13.45 -18.32 3.99
C GLY A 37 14.04 -17.03 3.41
N ARG A 38 13.87 -16.84 2.09
CA ARG A 38 14.35 -15.67 1.34
C ARG A 38 13.47 -14.43 1.41
N TYR A 39 12.25 -14.55 1.97
CA TYR A 39 11.29 -13.46 2.05
C TYR A 39 11.45 -12.68 3.35
N SER A 40 11.33 -11.36 3.30
CA SER A 40 11.19 -10.52 4.49
C SER A 40 10.14 -9.45 4.30
N ALA A 41 9.28 -9.26 5.30
CA ALA A 41 8.24 -8.24 5.36
C ALA A 41 8.68 -7.13 6.32
N HIS A 42 8.59 -5.87 5.89
CA HIS A 42 9.01 -4.72 6.69
C HIS A 42 7.89 -3.71 6.85
N TYR A 43 7.74 -3.19 8.05
CA TYR A 43 6.76 -2.21 8.41
C TYR A 43 6.88 -0.95 7.54
N ILE A 44 5.72 -0.41 7.15
CA ILE A 44 5.56 0.89 6.47
C ILE A 44 4.25 1.50 7.01
N PRO A 45 4.21 2.82 7.27
CA PRO A 45 3.05 3.49 7.87
C PRO A 45 1.89 3.69 6.87
N PHE A 46 1.37 2.59 6.32
CA PHE A 46 0.27 2.53 5.33
C PHE A 46 -1.01 1.96 5.96
N GLU A 47 -1.37 2.39 7.16
CA GLU A 47 -2.61 1.97 7.83
C GLU A 47 -3.80 2.87 7.49
N SER A 48 -3.56 4.05 6.89
CA SER A 48 -4.63 4.96 6.47
C SER A 48 -5.57 4.30 5.46
N VAL A 49 -6.88 4.40 5.70
CA VAL A 49 -7.93 3.96 4.77
C VAL A 49 -8.84 5.16 4.53
N HIS A 50 -9.14 5.45 3.26
CA HIS A 50 -10.20 6.37 2.90
C HIS A 50 -11.53 5.60 2.99
N GLU A 51 -12.27 5.74 4.09
CA GLU A 51 -13.52 5.01 4.33
C GLU A 51 -14.61 5.28 3.27
N GLN A 52 -14.51 6.41 2.57
CA GLN A 52 -15.41 6.78 1.48
C GLN A 52 -14.91 6.29 0.11
N ALA A 53 -13.81 5.54 0.06
CA ALA A 53 -13.25 5.08 -1.21
C ALA A 53 -14.23 4.16 -1.93
N ARG A 54 -14.52 4.53 -3.18
CA ARG A 54 -15.33 3.76 -4.12
C ARG A 54 -14.47 3.00 -5.13
N VAL A 55 -13.19 3.36 -5.25
CA VAL A 55 -12.21 2.72 -6.12
C VAL A 55 -10.98 2.35 -5.29
N VAL A 56 -10.52 1.10 -5.41
CA VAL A 56 -9.25 0.66 -4.82
C VAL A 56 -8.27 0.33 -5.94
N VAL A 57 -7.19 1.10 -6.05
CA VAL A 57 -6.09 0.81 -6.98
C VAL A 57 -5.08 -0.08 -6.27
N VAL A 58 -4.93 -1.31 -6.76
CA VAL A 58 -4.14 -2.34 -6.08
C VAL A 58 -2.85 -2.62 -6.84
N GLY A 59 -1.71 -2.27 -6.24
CA GLY A 59 -0.38 -2.69 -6.67
C GLY A 59 0.07 -4.00 -6.00
N ILE A 60 1.27 -4.46 -6.33
CA ILE A 60 1.84 -5.68 -5.73
C ILE A 60 2.23 -5.43 -4.26
N THR A 61 3.29 -4.65 -4.05
CA THR A 61 3.86 -4.32 -2.74
C THR A 61 4.65 -3.02 -2.86
N PRO A 62 4.78 -2.19 -1.81
CA PRO A 62 5.68 -1.04 -1.85
C PRO A 62 7.13 -1.48 -2.05
N GLY A 63 7.83 -0.87 -3.01
CA GLY A 63 9.26 -1.06 -3.20
C GLY A 63 10.11 -0.25 -2.20
N PHE A 64 11.41 -0.51 -2.20
CA PHE A 64 12.36 0.17 -1.30
C PHE A 64 12.33 1.71 -1.39
N VAL A 65 12.23 2.27 -2.60
CA VAL A 65 12.14 3.73 -2.79
C VAL A 65 10.86 4.29 -2.16
N GLN A 66 9.74 3.59 -2.33
CA GLN A 66 8.45 3.97 -1.75
C GLN A 66 8.51 3.92 -0.21
N TRP A 67 9.16 2.89 0.34
CA TRP A 67 9.42 2.78 1.78
C TRP A 67 10.22 3.99 2.30
N LYS A 68 11.34 4.34 1.66
CA LYS A 68 12.15 5.51 2.07
C LYS A 68 11.35 6.81 2.00
N ASN A 69 10.54 7.00 0.98
CA ASN A 69 9.72 8.21 0.82
C ASN A 69 8.63 8.30 1.89
N ALA A 70 7.92 7.20 2.15
CA ALA A 70 6.92 7.12 3.21
C ALA A 70 7.50 7.39 4.59
N MET A 71 8.66 6.79 4.91
CA MET A 71 9.33 7.00 6.19
C MET A 71 9.82 8.44 6.37
N ARG A 72 10.38 9.05 5.31
CA ARG A 72 10.81 10.46 5.34
C ARG A 72 9.62 11.39 5.59
N GLU A 73 8.53 11.15 4.89
CA GLU A 73 7.31 11.94 5.05
C GLU A 73 6.76 11.78 6.48
N ALA A 74 6.69 10.54 6.99
CA ALA A 74 6.25 10.28 8.34
C ALA A 74 7.11 10.99 9.39
N GLN A 75 8.44 10.98 9.25
CA GLN A 75 9.35 11.74 10.11
C GLN A 75 9.07 13.24 10.09
N GLY A 76 8.90 13.82 8.90
CA GLY A 76 8.58 15.23 8.74
C GLY A 76 7.27 15.62 9.43
N ARG A 77 6.20 14.82 9.25
CA ARG A 77 4.90 15.08 9.88
C ARG A 77 4.92 14.88 11.40
N LEU A 78 5.68 13.90 11.89
CA LEU A 78 5.89 13.70 13.32
C LEU A 78 6.63 14.87 13.97
N ALA A 79 7.64 15.44 13.28
CA ALA A 79 8.38 16.60 13.77
C ALA A 79 7.52 17.87 13.87
N LEU A 80 6.49 17.97 13.03
CA LEU A 80 5.49 19.04 13.07
C LEU A 80 4.40 18.82 14.14
N GLY A 81 4.46 17.72 14.91
CA GLY A 81 3.47 17.42 15.95
C GLY A 81 2.10 17.03 15.42
N LEU A 82 1.99 16.57 14.17
CA LEU A 82 0.71 16.13 13.61
C LEU A 82 0.22 14.83 14.28
N ASP A 83 -1.10 14.63 14.26
CA ASP A 83 -1.72 13.40 14.72
C ASP A 83 -1.42 12.20 13.81
N ASP A 84 -1.65 11.00 14.34
CA ASP A 84 -1.31 9.74 13.67
C ASP A 84 -2.05 9.58 12.35
N ALA A 85 -3.31 10.02 12.28
CA ALA A 85 -4.12 9.89 11.08
C ALA A 85 -3.56 10.77 9.95
N ALA A 86 -3.16 12.00 10.26
CA ALA A 86 -2.50 12.91 9.32
C ALA A 86 -1.14 12.38 8.87
N VAL A 87 -0.34 11.82 9.78
CA VAL A 87 0.94 11.19 9.44
C VAL A 87 0.74 10.01 8.49
N LEU A 88 -0.20 9.10 8.79
CA LEU A 88 -0.50 7.92 7.97
C LEU A 88 -1.04 8.29 6.59
N ARG A 89 -1.87 9.33 6.48
CA ARG A 89 -2.36 9.83 5.18
C ARG A 89 -1.21 10.39 4.34
N ALA A 90 -0.37 11.23 4.94
CA ALA A 90 0.77 11.85 4.24
C ALA A 90 1.79 10.79 3.79
N ALA A 91 2.16 9.86 4.67
CA ALA A 91 3.12 8.82 4.37
C ALA A 91 2.63 7.89 3.26
N ARG A 92 1.35 7.49 3.30
CA ARG A 92 0.74 6.75 2.19
C ARG A 92 0.81 7.54 0.90
N LEU A 93 0.41 8.81 0.88
CA LEU A 93 0.47 9.63 -0.34
C LEU A 93 1.89 9.75 -0.93
N ALA A 94 2.90 9.95 -0.08
CA ALA A 94 4.29 10.10 -0.51
C ALA A 94 4.93 8.79 -1.01
N GLY A 95 4.52 7.66 -0.45
CA GLY A 95 5.01 6.34 -0.87
C GLY A 95 4.12 5.65 -1.90
N ALA A 96 2.87 6.06 -2.05
CA ALA A 96 1.94 5.51 -3.03
C ALA A 96 2.27 5.99 -4.43
N PHE A 97 1.77 5.21 -5.39
CA PHE A 97 1.81 5.40 -6.84
C PHE A 97 2.07 6.85 -7.29
N SER A 98 3.33 7.13 -7.65
CA SER A 98 3.79 8.40 -8.21
C SER A 98 4.49 8.16 -9.55
N GLY A 99 4.33 9.09 -10.49
CA GLY A 99 5.08 9.10 -11.76
C GLY A 99 4.23 9.12 -13.03
N ALA A 100 4.90 8.90 -14.17
CA ALA A 100 4.43 9.12 -15.53
C ALA A 100 3.25 8.24 -15.99
N ILE A 101 2.83 7.26 -15.19
CA ILE A 101 1.76 6.32 -15.52
C ILE A 101 0.36 6.87 -15.18
N ARG A 102 0.26 7.91 -14.36
CA ARG A 102 -1.03 8.50 -13.93
C ARG A 102 -1.93 8.93 -15.10
N PRO A 103 -1.44 9.63 -16.15
CA PRO A 103 -2.30 10.05 -17.26
C PRO A 103 -2.92 8.85 -18.00
N ASN A 104 -2.13 7.80 -18.25
CA ASN A 104 -2.62 6.60 -18.92
C ASN A 104 -3.64 5.84 -18.07
N PHE A 105 -3.42 5.80 -16.75
CA PHE A 105 -4.36 5.18 -15.83
C PHE A 105 -5.69 5.93 -15.79
N VAL A 106 -5.66 7.25 -15.67
CA VAL A 106 -6.86 8.10 -15.74
C VAL A 106 -7.61 7.88 -17.06
N ALA A 107 -6.91 7.91 -18.19
CA ALA A 107 -7.52 7.71 -19.50
C ALA A 107 -8.21 6.34 -19.62
N LEU A 108 -7.60 5.28 -19.05
CA LEU A 108 -8.22 3.95 -19.00
C LEU A 108 -9.50 3.94 -18.16
N LEU A 109 -9.46 4.51 -16.95
CA LEU A 109 -10.63 4.57 -16.07
C LEU A 109 -11.78 5.35 -16.70
N ASP A 110 -11.46 6.44 -17.38
CA ASP A 110 -12.43 7.26 -18.09
C ASP A 110 -13.03 6.52 -19.30
N ALA A 111 -12.19 5.79 -20.05
CA ALA A 111 -12.63 5.02 -21.20
C ALA A 111 -13.63 3.92 -20.82
N ILE A 112 -13.39 3.23 -19.69
CA ILE A 112 -14.30 2.17 -19.20
C ILE A 112 -15.50 2.73 -18.39
N GLY A 113 -15.57 4.04 -18.17
CA GLY A 113 -16.74 4.70 -17.60
C GLY A 113 -16.77 4.80 -16.07
N VAL A 114 -15.64 4.64 -15.38
CA VAL A 114 -15.58 4.75 -13.90
C VAL A 114 -16.02 6.12 -13.41
N GLN A 115 -15.59 7.20 -14.08
CA GLN A 115 -15.98 8.57 -13.77
C GLN A 115 -17.51 8.76 -13.82
N ARG A 116 -18.19 8.15 -14.81
CA ARG A 116 -19.66 8.22 -14.91
C ARG A 116 -20.34 7.48 -13.77
N TRP A 117 -19.82 6.31 -13.40
CA TRP A 117 -20.32 5.54 -12.26
C TRP A 117 -20.11 6.27 -10.92
N LEU A 118 -18.99 6.99 -10.78
CA LEU A 118 -18.70 7.82 -9.62
C LEU A 118 -19.46 9.15 -9.59
N GLY A 119 -20.09 9.56 -10.70
CA GLY A 119 -20.73 10.87 -10.82
C GLY A 119 -19.76 12.05 -10.89
N ILE A 120 -18.52 11.82 -11.33
CA ILE A 120 -17.48 12.86 -11.49
C ILE A 120 -17.15 13.08 -12.97
N ALA A 121 -16.61 14.25 -13.31
CA ALA A 121 -16.32 14.61 -14.69
C ALA A 121 -15.20 13.75 -15.33
N SER A 122 -14.17 13.41 -14.55
CA SER A 122 -13.04 12.56 -14.97
C SER A 122 -12.39 11.94 -13.74
N CYS A 123 -11.85 10.73 -13.89
CA CYS A 123 -11.00 10.07 -12.90
C CYS A 123 -9.69 10.81 -12.64
N ALA A 124 -9.35 11.87 -13.40
CA ALA A 124 -8.24 12.77 -13.07
C ALA A 124 -8.39 13.35 -11.65
N THR A 125 -9.63 13.66 -11.24
CA THR A 125 -9.90 14.32 -9.96
C THR A 125 -9.72 13.40 -8.75
N LEU A 126 -9.61 12.08 -8.96
CA LEU A 126 -9.29 11.12 -7.91
C LEU A 126 -7.91 11.37 -7.29
N PHE A 127 -7.07 12.19 -7.89
CA PHE A 127 -5.73 12.51 -7.39
C PHE A 127 -5.64 13.90 -6.73
N ASP A 128 -6.75 14.64 -6.65
CA ASP A 128 -6.84 15.95 -6.01
C ASP A 128 -8.21 16.19 -5.33
N GLU A 129 -9.16 16.84 -5.98
CA GLU A 129 -10.47 17.25 -5.49
C GLU A 129 -11.28 16.09 -4.90
N HIS A 130 -11.22 14.92 -5.54
CA HIS A 130 -11.95 13.72 -5.17
C HIS A 130 -11.03 12.62 -4.60
N ALA A 131 -9.89 13.00 -4.00
CA ALA A 131 -8.92 12.05 -3.45
C ALA A 131 -9.49 11.09 -2.38
N GLY A 132 -10.57 11.49 -1.70
CA GLY A 132 -11.28 10.62 -0.74
C GLY A 132 -12.02 9.44 -1.39
N LEU A 133 -12.30 9.49 -2.70
CA LEU A 133 -13.00 8.41 -3.42
C LEU A 133 -12.07 7.28 -3.87
N VAL A 134 -10.75 7.44 -3.77
CA VAL A 134 -9.77 6.43 -4.15
C VAL A 134 -8.93 5.98 -2.95
N GLN A 135 -8.74 4.67 -2.82
CA GLN A 135 -7.76 4.06 -1.95
C GLN A 135 -6.64 3.48 -2.82
N VAL A 136 -5.40 3.94 -2.65
CA VAL A 136 -4.24 3.31 -3.29
C VAL A 136 -3.58 2.36 -2.29
N SER A 137 -3.49 1.08 -2.64
CA SER A 137 -2.94 0.06 -1.76
C SER A 137 -2.10 -0.97 -2.50
N GLY A 138 -1.37 -1.78 -1.74
CA GLY A 138 -0.68 -2.96 -2.25
C GLY A 138 -1.36 -4.21 -1.67
N ILE A 139 -1.59 -5.23 -2.49
CA ILE A 139 -2.15 -6.50 -2.00
C ILE A 139 -1.24 -7.10 -0.90
N LEU A 140 0.06 -6.86 -1.00
CA LEU A 140 1.01 -6.97 0.10
C LEU A 140 1.30 -5.56 0.64
N ARG A 141 0.51 -5.11 1.62
CA ARG A 141 0.57 -3.74 2.19
C ARG A 141 1.99 -3.32 2.56
N HIS A 142 2.73 -4.22 3.20
CA HIS A 142 4.08 -3.99 3.68
C HIS A 142 5.10 -4.42 2.62
N PRO A 143 6.22 -3.68 2.46
CA PRO A 143 7.30 -4.06 1.55
C PRO A 143 7.72 -5.51 1.78
N ILE A 144 7.67 -6.29 0.71
CA ILE A 144 8.23 -7.63 0.66
C ILE A 144 9.52 -7.60 -0.16
N PHE A 145 10.60 -8.06 0.46
CA PHE A 145 11.87 -8.28 -0.22
C PHE A 145 12.19 -9.76 -0.35
N VAL A 146 12.76 -10.13 -1.50
CA VAL A 146 13.29 -11.46 -1.82
C VAL A 146 14.78 -11.32 -2.02
N ASP A 147 15.59 -11.94 -1.15
CA ASP A 147 17.06 -11.83 -1.19
C ASP A 147 17.54 -10.36 -1.28
N GLY A 148 16.87 -9.47 -0.53
CA GLY A 148 17.18 -8.05 -0.48
C GLY A 148 16.70 -7.21 -1.68
N LYS A 149 15.91 -7.79 -2.60
CA LYS A 149 15.33 -7.08 -3.77
C LYS A 149 13.82 -6.98 -3.65
N ASN A 150 13.20 -5.99 -4.29
CA ASN A 150 11.74 -5.85 -4.33
C ASN A 150 11.09 -7.14 -4.88
N TYR A 151 10.09 -7.65 -4.18
CA TYR A 151 9.25 -8.72 -4.73
C TYR A 151 8.46 -8.21 -5.95
N SER A 152 8.48 -8.97 -7.04
CA SER A 152 7.91 -8.57 -8.33
C SER A 152 6.62 -9.32 -8.70
N GLY A 153 6.05 -10.09 -7.77
CA GLY A 153 4.86 -10.92 -8.05
C GLY A 153 5.17 -12.36 -8.47
N SER A 154 6.43 -12.80 -8.39
CA SER A 154 6.85 -14.17 -8.70
C SER A 154 7.72 -14.77 -7.58
N PRO A 155 7.44 -16.00 -7.11
CA PRO A 155 6.28 -16.84 -7.45
C PRO A 155 4.96 -16.21 -6.96
N PRO A 156 3.78 -16.60 -7.50
CA PRO A 156 2.50 -16.00 -7.11
C PRO A 156 2.27 -16.02 -5.59
N MET A 157 1.76 -14.91 -5.05
CA MET A 157 1.59 -14.74 -3.59
C MET A 157 0.63 -15.79 -3.00
N SER A 158 -0.38 -16.22 -3.74
CA SER A 158 -1.33 -17.26 -3.33
C SER A 158 -0.72 -18.66 -3.20
N ARG A 159 0.49 -18.88 -3.74
CA ARG A 159 1.19 -20.18 -3.69
C ARG A 159 2.26 -20.27 -2.60
N ASN A 160 2.47 -19.20 -1.83
CA ASN A 160 3.46 -19.16 -0.75
C ASN A 160 2.79 -18.82 0.58
N ALA A 161 2.96 -19.66 1.60
CA ALA A 161 2.27 -19.53 2.88
C ALA A 161 2.56 -18.18 3.57
N PHE A 162 3.83 -17.75 3.63
CA PHE A 162 4.20 -16.44 4.14
C PHE A 162 3.43 -15.31 3.46
N LEU A 163 3.46 -15.26 2.13
CA LEU A 163 2.84 -14.18 1.36
C LEU A 163 1.32 -14.19 1.51
N ARG A 164 0.68 -15.37 1.51
CA ARG A 164 -0.75 -15.51 1.80
C ARG A 164 -1.11 -14.92 3.15
N GLU A 165 -0.35 -15.25 4.19
CA GLU A 165 -0.57 -14.73 5.54
C GLU A 165 -0.46 -13.20 5.56
N GLN A 166 0.53 -12.62 4.86
CA GLN A 166 0.65 -11.15 4.76
C GLN A 166 -0.58 -10.52 4.07
N VAL A 167 -1.08 -11.11 2.98
CA VAL A 167 -2.29 -10.61 2.29
C VAL A 167 -3.51 -10.67 3.23
N LEU A 168 -3.75 -11.83 3.85
CA LEU A 168 -4.92 -12.04 4.72
C LEU A 168 -4.87 -11.21 6.00
N ARG A 169 -3.66 -11.01 6.56
CA ARG A 169 -3.50 -10.22 7.79
C ARG A 169 -3.73 -8.72 7.55
N TYR A 170 -3.30 -8.20 6.40
CA TYR A 170 -3.28 -6.76 6.17
C TYR A 170 -4.28 -6.31 5.12
N PHE A 171 -4.08 -6.67 3.85
CA PHE A 171 -4.90 -6.17 2.75
C PHE A 171 -6.36 -6.64 2.87
N ALA A 172 -6.60 -7.91 3.19
CA ALA A 172 -7.97 -8.43 3.39
C ALA A 172 -8.73 -7.67 4.48
N HIS A 173 -8.06 -7.19 5.54
CA HIS A 173 -8.70 -6.39 6.58
C HIS A 173 -9.05 -4.97 6.11
N GLU A 174 -8.23 -4.37 5.25
CA GLU A 174 -8.53 -3.09 4.60
C GLU A 174 -9.63 -3.24 3.56
N ALA A 175 -9.61 -4.32 2.78
CA ALA A 175 -10.61 -4.59 1.77
C ALA A 175 -12.02 -4.79 2.37
N ARG A 176 -12.12 -5.47 3.52
CA ARG A 176 -13.39 -5.61 4.27
C ARG A 176 -13.99 -4.29 4.75
N GLN A 177 -13.20 -3.22 4.86
CA GLN A 177 -13.70 -1.88 5.19
C GLN A 177 -14.26 -1.16 3.96
N LEU A 178 -14.04 -1.69 2.76
CA LEU A 178 -14.42 -1.13 1.47
C LEU A 178 -15.20 -2.18 0.63
N PRO A 179 -16.33 -2.72 1.13
CA PRO A 179 -17.03 -3.83 0.49
C PRO A 179 -17.67 -3.45 -0.85
N ASP A 180 -18.05 -2.18 -1.05
CA ASP A 180 -18.73 -1.69 -2.26
C ASP A 180 -17.79 -0.99 -3.26
N ALA A 181 -16.48 -1.21 -3.09
CA ALA A 181 -15.47 -0.56 -3.90
C ALA A 181 -15.10 -1.38 -5.14
N LEU A 182 -14.81 -0.69 -6.24
CA LEU A 182 -14.27 -1.27 -7.46
C LEU A 182 -12.75 -1.49 -7.29
N TYR A 183 -12.31 -2.75 -7.28
CA TYR A 183 -10.90 -3.11 -7.19
C TYR A 183 -10.24 -3.14 -8.58
N ILE A 184 -9.17 -2.37 -8.74
CA ILE A 184 -8.45 -2.20 -10.00
C ILE A 184 -7.04 -2.77 -9.87
N PRO A 185 -6.77 -3.99 -10.38
CA PRO A 185 -5.46 -4.61 -10.29
C PRO A 185 -4.45 -3.94 -11.23
N MET A 186 -3.27 -3.67 -10.70
CA MET A 186 -2.12 -3.19 -11.47
C MET A 186 -1.19 -4.36 -11.82
N GLY A 187 -1.57 -5.13 -12.85
CA GLY A 187 -0.79 -6.23 -13.42
C GLY A 187 -1.27 -7.62 -13.04
N GLY A 188 -0.91 -8.62 -13.84
CA GLY A 188 -1.50 -9.96 -13.78
C GLY A 188 -1.28 -10.73 -12.46
N SER A 189 -0.16 -10.51 -11.78
CA SER A 189 0.06 -11.13 -10.45
C SER A 189 -0.87 -10.56 -9.39
N VAL A 190 -1.25 -9.28 -9.49
CA VAL A 190 -2.24 -8.66 -8.61
C VAL A 190 -3.63 -9.14 -8.96
N SER A 191 -3.98 -9.20 -10.26
CA SER A 191 -5.27 -9.75 -10.72
C SER A 191 -5.52 -11.14 -10.13
N ALA A 192 -4.58 -12.06 -10.29
CA ALA A 192 -4.70 -13.41 -9.74
C ALA A 192 -4.80 -13.44 -8.21
N GLY A 193 -4.21 -12.46 -7.52
CA GLY A 193 -4.33 -12.33 -6.06
C GLY A 193 -5.69 -11.80 -5.63
N LEU A 194 -6.28 -10.87 -6.38
CA LEU A 194 -7.63 -10.37 -6.13
C LEU A 194 -8.68 -11.43 -6.48
N ASP A 195 -8.51 -12.16 -7.59
CA ASP A 195 -9.39 -13.29 -7.96
C ASP A 195 -9.41 -14.33 -6.83
N TRP A 196 -8.25 -14.67 -6.28
CA TRP A 196 -8.15 -15.56 -5.12
C TRP A 196 -8.90 -14.99 -3.89
N LEU A 197 -8.79 -13.69 -3.60
CA LEU A 197 -9.52 -13.09 -2.48
C LEU A 197 -11.04 -13.07 -2.70
N ALA A 198 -11.49 -12.92 -3.94
CA ALA A 198 -12.90 -13.00 -4.31
C ALA A 198 -13.43 -14.44 -4.15
N GLU A 199 -12.65 -15.45 -4.56
CA GLU A 199 -12.97 -16.87 -4.35
C GLU A 199 -13.12 -17.22 -2.86
N GLU A 200 -12.32 -16.59 -1.99
CA GLU A 200 -12.39 -16.74 -0.52
C GLU A 200 -13.50 -15.89 0.13
N GLY A 201 -14.26 -15.11 -0.65
CA GLY A 201 -15.35 -14.24 -0.15
C GLY A 201 -14.86 -13.05 0.69
N VAL A 202 -13.64 -12.59 0.46
CA VAL A 202 -13.07 -11.42 1.17
C VAL A 202 -13.48 -10.11 0.50
N ILE A 203 -13.57 -10.10 -0.83
CA ILE A 203 -13.99 -8.99 -1.70
C ILE A 203 -15.00 -9.46 -2.72
#